data_AF-A0A6A5U7N8-F1
#
_entry.id   AF-A0A6A5U7N8-F1
#
_cell.length_a   1.000
_cell.length_b   1.000
_cell.length_c   1.000
_cell.angle_alpha   90.00
_cell.angle_beta   90.00
_cell.angle_gamma   90.00
#
_symmetry.space_group_name_H-M   'P 1'
#
loop_
_entity.id
_entity.type
_entity.pdbx_description
1 polymer ?
#
loop_
_entity_poly.entity_id
_entity_poly.type
_entity_poly.pdbx_seq_one_letter_code
_entity_poly.pdbx_strand_id
1 'polypeptide(L)'
;MQKATNDLKTVLKQLKAFIDDLATQTYGISSDEPSDLDHEVNDLLVKLEAQVCTLDENEARKQAYNDIVRASFELYCLPHCQGRLKSILGSSLANTLFPHIKLLAHPRRSFCTLIRAARTLECFSKVTIRSGVPAFGPTSPPTTPPPRSASTPLSIAHEKSKRIQNYEAAVESKLMFNELEKSRAEILRLSRTYLAPSDRGLGILQLSPPSKRYAFNLVLSIIAGRTPDADTDEYYAFGYPSVQEEKVLHLGGLFQEILLKTTDKVATFQSLWVSLEQNKLAGFFDDHSWSEFRTQLPGLERFLQNPVPVRESVYRLIQFTRSDSTDPTAWIDRDYGFHLCNPRDEVERLKDIYRELLKRIGPRQVHEACVGGQLRECVDAAGVYVAGKDRRLLQNRHYISGVGYEELGSYAKSFTTFYKRKLKRY
;
A
#
# COMPACT_ATOMS: atom_id res chain seq x y z
N MET A 1 3.32 10.01 -28.92
CA MET A 1 2.03 9.47 -28.45
C MET A 1 1.34 8.74 -29.59
N GLN A 2 0.98 9.42 -30.69
CA GLN A 2 0.37 8.78 -31.87
C GLN A 2 1.12 7.55 -32.39
N LYS A 3 2.45 7.61 -32.57
CA LYS A 3 3.26 6.44 -32.93
C LYS A 3 3.08 5.28 -31.94
N ALA A 4 3.21 5.54 -30.64
CA ALA A 4 3.06 4.52 -29.60
C ALA A 4 1.64 3.94 -29.54
N THR A 5 0.61 4.76 -29.81
CA THR A 5 -0.78 4.32 -29.92
C THR A 5 -0.99 3.44 -31.16
N ASN A 6 -0.39 3.79 -32.30
CA ASN A 6 -0.47 2.99 -33.52
C ASN A 6 0.28 1.65 -33.36
N ASP A 7 1.46 1.67 -32.75
CA ASP A 7 2.22 0.46 -32.43
C ASP A 7 1.41 -0.44 -31.49
N LEU A 8 0.81 0.14 -30.43
CA LEU A 8 -0.08 -0.58 -29.52
C LEU A 8 -1.32 -1.14 -30.24
N LYS A 9 -1.94 -0.38 -31.15
CA LYS A 9 -3.09 -0.83 -31.96
C LYS A 9 -2.71 -2.04 -32.82
N THR A 10 -1.52 -2.04 -33.41
CA THR A 10 -1.01 -3.19 -34.18
C THR A 10 -0.83 -4.42 -33.29
N VAL A 11 -0.21 -4.26 -32.11
CA VAL A 11 -0.02 -5.36 -31.16
C VAL A 11 -1.36 -5.91 -30.64
N LEU A 12 -2.30 -5.04 -30.28
CA LEU A 12 -3.63 -5.46 -29.79
C LEU A 12 -4.47 -6.11 -30.88
N LYS A 13 -4.36 -5.67 -32.14
CA LYS A 13 -4.99 -6.35 -33.28
C LYS A 13 -4.45 -7.78 -33.46
N GLN A 14 -3.14 -7.99 -33.28
CA GLN A 14 -2.55 -9.34 -33.33
C GLN A 14 -3.03 -10.21 -32.16
N LEU A 15 -3.33 -9.58 -31.02
CA LEU A 15 -3.85 -10.24 -29.82
C LEU A 15 -5.38 -10.38 -29.82
N LYS A 16 -6.09 -9.86 -30.82
CA LYS A 16 -7.55 -9.73 -30.77
C LYS A 16 -8.27 -11.04 -30.52
N ALA A 17 -7.92 -12.09 -31.27
CA ALA A 17 -8.53 -13.41 -31.07
C ALA A 17 -8.28 -13.97 -29.66
N PHE A 18 -7.12 -13.69 -29.08
CA PHE A 18 -6.78 -14.11 -27.72
C PHE A 18 -7.50 -13.29 -26.66
N ILE A 19 -7.62 -11.97 -26.84
CA ILE A 19 -8.34 -11.08 -25.93
C ILE A 19 -9.86 -11.38 -25.98
N ASP A 20 -10.40 -11.65 -27.17
CA ASP A 20 -11.79 -12.04 -27.35
C ASP A 20 -12.04 -13.40 -26.63
N ASP A 21 -11.14 -14.38 -26.76
CA ASP A 21 -11.19 -15.66 -26.01
C ASP A 21 -11.07 -15.46 -24.49
N LEU A 22 -10.13 -14.62 -24.03
CA LEU A 22 -10.01 -14.25 -22.62
C LEU A 22 -11.27 -13.58 -22.08
N ALA A 23 -11.90 -12.70 -22.86
CA ALA A 23 -13.15 -12.05 -22.50
C ALA A 23 -14.27 -13.09 -22.42
N THR A 24 -14.39 -13.99 -23.40
CA THR A 24 -15.37 -15.09 -23.39
C THR A 24 -15.18 -16.03 -22.18
N GLN A 25 -13.94 -16.35 -21.81
CA GLN A 25 -13.60 -17.13 -20.62
C GLN A 25 -13.90 -16.38 -19.32
N THR A 26 -13.66 -15.07 -19.28
CA THR A 26 -13.92 -14.22 -18.11
C THR A 26 -15.42 -14.00 -17.88
N TYR A 27 -16.21 -13.90 -18.95
CA TYR A 27 -17.67 -13.75 -18.87
C TYR A 27 -18.44 -15.08 -18.85
N GLY A 28 -17.74 -16.22 -18.79
CA GLY A 28 -18.34 -17.54 -18.54
C GLY A 28 -19.19 -18.11 -19.67
N ILE A 29 -18.95 -17.73 -20.93
CA ILE A 29 -19.81 -18.10 -22.06
C ILE A 29 -19.45 -19.47 -22.68
N SER A 30 -18.26 -20.04 -22.38
CA SER A 30 -17.76 -21.22 -23.11
C SER A 30 -17.26 -22.43 -22.30
N SER A 31 -17.36 -22.49 -20.97
CA SER A 31 -17.13 -23.76 -20.25
C SER A 31 -17.61 -23.73 -18.79
N ASP A 32 -18.12 -24.87 -18.32
CA ASP A 32 -18.55 -25.10 -16.93
C ASP A 32 -17.38 -25.15 -15.91
N GLU A 33 -16.15 -24.80 -16.30
CA GLU A 33 -14.97 -24.67 -15.42
C GLU A 33 -14.51 -23.20 -15.35
N PRO A 34 -14.24 -22.64 -14.15
CA PRO A 34 -13.70 -21.29 -14.01
C PRO A 34 -12.18 -21.26 -14.19
N SER A 35 -11.71 -20.29 -14.96
CA SER A 35 -10.30 -20.09 -15.33
C SER A 35 -9.53 -19.33 -14.22
N ASP A 36 -8.29 -19.74 -13.88
CA ASP A 36 -7.34 -19.04 -12.97
C ASP A 36 -6.83 -17.70 -13.55
N LEU A 37 -7.62 -17.08 -14.43
CA LEU A 37 -7.25 -15.85 -15.10
C LEU A 37 -7.34 -14.67 -14.15
N ASP A 38 -6.30 -13.87 -14.20
CA ASP A 38 -6.21 -12.62 -13.48
C ASP A 38 -7.21 -11.59 -14.06
N HIS A 39 -8.43 -11.60 -13.52
CA HIS A 39 -9.56 -10.82 -14.00
C HIS A 39 -9.29 -9.31 -13.96
N GLU A 40 -8.57 -8.81 -12.96
CA GLU A 40 -8.26 -7.38 -12.85
C GLU A 40 -7.35 -6.91 -14.01
N VAL A 41 -6.32 -7.69 -14.34
CA VAL A 41 -5.46 -7.39 -15.50
C VAL A 41 -6.23 -7.58 -16.80
N ASN A 42 -7.09 -8.60 -16.88
CA ASN A 42 -7.87 -8.87 -18.07
C ASN A 42 -8.89 -7.75 -18.37
N ASP A 43 -9.68 -7.32 -17.39
CA ASP A 43 -10.67 -6.26 -17.54
C ASP A 43 -10.03 -4.95 -18.00
N LEU A 44 -8.88 -4.60 -17.41
CA LEU A 44 -8.14 -3.41 -17.81
C LEU A 44 -7.50 -3.55 -19.20
N LEU A 45 -7.10 -4.77 -19.59
CA LEU A 45 -6.58 -5.05 -20.92
C LEU A 45 -7.68 -4.97 -21.99
N VAL A 46 -8.86 -5.53 -21.72
CA VAL A 46 -10.06 -5.42 -22.58
C VAL A 46 -10.48 -3.96 -22.71
N LYS A 47 -10.51 -3.21 -21.60
CA LYS A 47 -10.79 -1.77 -21.62
C LYS A 47 -9.78 -1.00 -22.46
N LEU A 48 -8.49 -1.33 -22.36
CA LEU A 48 -7.44 -0.71 -23.17
C LEU A 48 -7.60 -1.06 -24.65
N GLU A 49 -7.92 -2.32 -24.98
CA GLU A 49 -8.21 -2.76 -26.36
C GLU A 49 -9.38 -1.97 -26.95
N ALA A 50 -10.51 -1.90 -26.24
CA ALA A 50 -11.69 -1.20 -26.73
C ALA A 50 -11.39 0.27 -27.04
N GLN A 51 -10.61 0.94 -26.19
CA GLN A 51 -10.24 2.34 -26.37
C GLN A 51 -9.24 2.56 -27.51
N VAL A 52 -8.32 1.62 -27.74
CA VAL A 52 -7.32 1.71 -28.83
C VAL A 52 -7.95 1.35 -30.18
N CYS A 53 -8.84 0.37 -30.22
CA CYS A 53 -9.49 -0.10 -31.43
C CYS A 53 -10.56 0.86 -31.96
N THR A 54 -11.26 1.58 -31.07
CA THR A 54 -12.25 2.61 -31.44
C THR A 54 -11.64 3.93 -31.93
N LEU A 55 -10.31 4.06 -31.89
CA LEU A 55 -9.62 5.27 -32.33
C LEU A 55 -9.59 5.32 -33.87
N ASP A 56 -10.47 6.15 -34.44
CA ASP A 56 -10.48 6.49 -35.87
C ASP A 56 -9.20 7.27 -36.24
N GLU A 57 -8.62 6.94 -37.38
CA GLU A 57 -7.37 7.51 -37.88
C GLU A 57 -7.53 8.98 -38.30
N ASN A 58 -8.75 9.40 -38.63
CA ASN A 58 -9.04 10.75 -39.14
C ASN A 58 -9.68 11.71 -38.13
N GLU A 59 -10.22 11.21 -37.00
CA GLU A 59 -10.90 12.02 -35.97
C GLU A 59 -10.53 11.58 -34.55
N ALA A 60 -9.25 11.34 -34.27
CA ALA A 60 -8.80 11.03 -32.92
C ALA A 60 -9.00 12.25 -31.98
N ARG A 61 -10.20 12.37 -31.41
CA ARG A 61 -10.57 13.41 -30.46
C ARG A 61 -9.59 13.34 -29.29
N LYS A 62 -9.12 14.49 -28.82
CA LYS A 62 -8.25 14.65 -27.63
C LYS A 62 -8.71 13.79 -26.44
N GLN A 63 -10.01 13.57 -26.32
CA GLN A 63 -10.62 12.72 -25.32
C GLN A 63 -10.23 11.25 -25.43
N ALA A 64 -10.22 10.67 -26.64
CA ALA A 64 -9.85 9.27 -26.86
C ALA A 64 -8.40 8.98 -26.42
N TYR A 65 -7.46 9.88 -26.74
CA TYR A 65 -6.08 9.78 -26.25
C TYR A 65 -6.00 9.88 -24.72
N ASN A 66 -6.79 10.75 -24.09
CA ASN A 66 -6.82 10.85 -22.63
C ASN A 66 -7.33 9.56 -21.99
N ASP A 67 -8.31 8.90 -22.61
CA ASP A 67 -8.88 7.66 -22.11
C ASP A 67 -7.87 6.51 -22.25
N ILE A 68 -7.17 6.38 -23.39
CA ILE A 68 -6.07 5.41 -23.58
C ILE A 68 -4.95 5.61 -22.57
N VAL A 69 -4.53 6.87 -22.35
CA VAL A 69 -3.51 7.21 -21.34
C VAL A 69 -3.98 6.83 -19.94
N ARG A 70 -5.27 7.00 -19.63
CA ARG A 70 -5.85 6.63 -18.35
C ARG A 70 -5.87 5.11 -18.15
N ALA A 71 -6.39 4.35 -19.12
CA ALA A 71 -6.40 2.88 -19.03
C ALA A 71 -4.99 2.29 -18.97
N SER A 72 -4.06 2.82 -19.77
CA SER A 72 -2.65 2.41 -19.71
C SER A 72 -2.03 2.68 -18.33
N PHE A 73 -2.37 3.80 -17.70
CA PHE A 73 -1.91 4.14 -16.36
C PHE A 73 -2.53 3.25 -15.27
N GLU A 74 -3.83 2.98 -15.34
CA GLU A 74 -4.52 2.05 -14.42
C GLU A 74 -3.86 0.67 -14.47
N LEU A 75 -3.66 0.12 -15.68
CA LEU A 75 -3.00 -1.16 -15.90
C LEU A 75 -1.54 -1.15 -15.39
N TYR A 76 -0.78 -0.09 -15.68
CA TYR A 76 0.61 0.06 -15.22
C TYR A 76 0.75 0.16 -13.70
N CYS A 77 -0.26 0.70 -13.01
CA CYS A 77 -0.24 0.88 -11.56
C CYS A 77 -0.53 -0.41 -10.78
N LEU A 78 -0.97 -1.49 -11.44
CA LEU A 78 -1.18 -2.77 -10.79
C LEU A 78 0.14 -3.34 -10.24
N PRO A 79 0.15 -3.90 -9.00
CA PRO A 79 1.32 -4.58 -8.46
C PRO A 79 1.78 -5.70 -9.41
N HIS A 80 3.08 -5.76 -9.68
CA HIS A 80 3.67 -6.77 -10.56
C HIS A 80 3.01 -6.90 -11.96
N CYS A 81 2.43 -5.82 -12.49
CA CYS A 81 1.71 -5.80 -13.79
C CYS A 81 2.41 -6.59 -14.91
N GLN A 82 3.73 -6.41 -15.10
CA GLN A 82 4.46 -7.15 -16.13
C GLN A 82 4.47 -8.67 -15.90
N GLY A 83 4.63 -9.11 -14.65
CA GLY A 83 4.59 -10.54 -14.30
C GLY A 83 3.21 -11.14 -14.50
N ARG A 84 2.17 -10.39 -14.11
CA ARG A 84 0.76 -10.77 -14.30
C ARG A 84 0.36 -10.81 -15.77
N LEU A 85 0.86 -9.87 -16.59
CA LEU A 85 0.69 -9.93 -18.04
C LEU A 85 1.38 -11.15 -18.66
N LYS A 86 2.54 -11.58 -18.13
CA LYS A 86 3.25 -12.78 -18.60
C LYS A 86 2.50 -14.07 -18.29
N SER A 87 1.79 -14.15 -17.16
CA SER A 87 1.00 -15.34 -16.84
C SER A 87 -0.22 -15.46 -17.74
N ILE A 88 -0.84 -14.34 -18.12
CA ILE A 88 -2.02 -14.32 -18.99
C ILE A 88 -1.66 -14.46 -20.47
N LEU A 89 -0.76 -13.61 -20.98
CA LEU A 89 -0.44 -13.50 -22.40
C LEU A 89 0.74 -14.37 -22.84
N GLY A 90 1.46 -14.98 -21.89
CA GLY A 90 2.76 -15.57 -22.15
C GLY A 90 3.89 -14.53 -22.25
N SER A 91 5.13 -15.00 -22.10
CA SER A 91 6.30 -14.12 -21.97
C SER A 91 6.58 -13.25 -23.20
N SER A 92 6.44 -13.80 -24.40
CA SER A 92 6.73 -13.08 -25.65
C SER A 92 5.80 -11.88 -25.87
N LEU A 93 4.50 -12.10 -25.74
CA LEU A 93 3.48 -11.08 -25.96
C LEU A 93 3.49 -10.03 -24.87
N ALA A 94 3.62 -10.44 -23.60
CA ALA A 94 3.74 -9.50 -22.49
C ALA A 94 4.98 -8.59 -22.61
N ASN A 95 6.13 -9.14 -23.05
CA ASN A 95 7.34 -8.35 -23.27
C ASN A 95 7.20 -7.35 -24.42
N THR A 96 6.35 -7.64 -25.41
CA THR A 96 6.05 -6.74 -26.53
C THR A 96 5.06 -5.66 -26.12
N LEU A 97 4.01 -6.02 -25.38
CA LEU A 97 2.91 -5.13 -24.99
C LEU A 97 3.31 -4.14 -23.87
N PHE A 98 4.00 -4.63 -22.84
CA PHE A 98 4.27 -3.86 -21.62
C PHE A 98 5.06 -2.54 -21.84
N PRO A 99 6.07 -2.48 -22.73
CA PRO A 99 6.74 -1.22 -23.06
C PRO A 99 5.80 -0.13 -23.59
N HIS A 100 4.80 -0.50 -24.40
CA HIS A 100 3.81 0.44 -24.93
C HIS A 100 2.86 0.94 -23.84
N ILE A 101 2.38 0.05 -22.97
CA ILE A 101 1.57 0.42 -21.79
C ILE A 101 2.36 1.41 -20.91
N LYS A 102 3.61 1.09 -20.59
CA LYS A 102 4.48 1.95 -19.77
C LYS A 102 4.70 3.32 -20.41
N LEU A 103 4.92 3.37 -21.73
CA LEU A 103 5.12 4.62 -22.46
C LEU A 103 3.86 5.49 -22.46
N LEU A 104 2.68 4.90 -22.65
CA LEU A 104 1.39 5.62 -22.64
C LEU A 104 0.93 5.99 -21.23
N ALA A 105 1.34 5.25 -20.20
CA ALA A 105 1.09 5.59 -18.79
C ALA A 105 1.93 6.78 -18.31
N HIS A 106 3.08 7.05 -18.97
CA HIS A 106 4.06 8.05 -18.51
C HIS A 106 3.47 9.45 -18.30
N PRO A 107 2.68 10.06 -19.22
CA PRO A 107 2.14 11.40 -19.01
C PRO A 107 1.29 11.52 -17.74
N ARG A 108 0.45 10.52 -17.46
CA ARG A 108 -0.39 10.50 -16.26
C ARG A 108 0.44 10.30 -15.00
N ARG A 109 1.44 9.42 -15.05
CA ARG A 109 2.40 9.24 -13.96
C ARG A 109 3.14 10.55 -13.66
N SER A 110 3.68 11.23 -14.67
CA SER A 110 4.33 12.53 -14.51
C SER A 110 3.38 13.57 -13.91
N PHE A 111 2.14 13.64 -14.39
CA PHE A 111 1.12 14.53 -13.83
C PHE A 111 0.84 14.23 -12.34
N CYS A 112 0.62 12.95 -11.98
CA CYS A 112 0.41 12.55 -10.58
C CYS A 112 1.64 12.88 -9.71
N THR A 113 2.85 12.68 -10.21
CA THR A 113 4.09 13.06 -9.52
C THR A 113 4.18 14.57 -9.34
N LEU A 114 3.86 15.37 -10.36
CA LEU A 114 3.84 16.84 -10.26
C LEU A 114 2.80 17.32 -9.25
N ILE A 115 1.60 16.73 -9.22
CA ILE A 115 0.57 17.05 -8.22
C ILE A 115 1.05 16.72 -6.81
N ARG A 116 1.68 15.56 -6.60
CA ARG A 116 2.26 15.21 -5.29
C ARG A 116 3.35 16.20 -4.88
N ALA A 117 4.28 16.51 -5.79
CA ALA A 117 5.35 17.46 -5.54
C ALA A 117 4.81 18.89 -5.25
N ALA A 118 3.81 19.34 -6.00
CA ALA A 118 3.16 20.62 -5.78
C ALA A 118 2.45 20.67 -4.41
N ARG A 119 1.77 19.58 -4.01
CA ARG A 119 1.12 19.48 -2.69
C ARG A 119 2.11 19.52 -1.53
N THR A 120 3.36 19.09 -1.74
CA THR A 120 4.41 19.13 -0.71
C THR A 120 5.11 20.48 -0.58
N LEU A 121 4.80 21.47 -1.43
CA LEU A 121 5.46 22.77 -1.47
C LEU A 121 4.45 23.90 -1.24
N GLU A 122 4.59 24.65 -0.13
CA GLU A 122 3.66 25.73 0.23
C GLU A 122 3.51 26.82 -0.85
N CYS A 123 4.57 27.08 -1.62
CA CYS A 123 4.55 28.04 -2.72
C CYS A 123 3.64 27.63 -3.90
N PHE A 124 3.22 26.37 -3.98
CA PHE A 124 2.30 25.87 -5.00
C PHE A 124 0.84 25.78 -4.52
N SER A 125 0.52 26.22 -3.30
CA SER A 125 -0.85 26.26 -2.74
C SER A 125 -1.86 27.03 -3.62
N LYS A 126 -1.39 27.90 -4.53
CA LYS A 126 -2.20 28.71 -5.45
C LYS A 126 -2.10 28.29 -6.93
N VAL A 127 -1.40 27.20 -7.26
CA VAL A 127 -1.16 26.81 -8.66
C VAL A 127 -2.21 25.81 -9.15
N THR A 128 -2.99 26.19 -10.15
CA THR A 128 -3.90 25.27 -10.85
C THR A 128 -3.19 24.59 -12.01
N ILE A 129 -2.84 23.31 -11.85
CA ILE A 129 -2.26 22.51 -12.95
C ILE A 129 -3.41 21.91 -13.77
N ARG A 130 -3.62 22.42 -14.99
CA ARG A 130 -4.60 21.87 -15.92
C ARG A 130 -3.99 20.70 -16.70
N SER A 131 -4.69 19.57 -16.71
CA SER A 131 -4.34 18.42 -17.54
C SER A 131 -4.80 18.66 -18.98
N GLY A 132 -3.88 18.67 -19.94
CA GLY A 132 -4.23 18.71 -21.36
C GLY A 132 -3.01 18.60 -22.28
N VAL A 133 -3.18 17.93 -23.41
CA VAL A 133 -2.19 17.91 -24.50
C VAL A 133 -2.15 19.32 -25.13
N PRO A 134 -0.96 19.92 -25.37
CA PRO A 134 -0.84 21.17 -26.12
C PRO A 134 -1.46 21.00 -27.51
N ALA A 135 -2.11 22.06 -28.03
CA ALA A 135 -2.73 22.01 -29.35
C ALA A 135 -1.67 21.64 -30.40
N PHE A 136 -1.90 20.56 -31.13
CA PHE A 136 -1.03 20.16 -32.22
C PHE A 136 -1.24 21.16 -33.37
N GLY A 137 -0.18 21.89 -33.73
CA GLY A 137 -0.11 22.56 -35.04
C GLY A 137 -0.01 21.53 -36.17
N PRO A 138 -0.35 21.89 -37.40
CA PRO A 138 -0.34 20.97 -38.54
C PRO A 138 1.06 20.38 -38.77
N THR A 139 1.19 19.07 -38.59
CA THR A 139 2.43 18.31 -38.83
C THR A 139 2.54 17.95 -40.30
N SER A 140 3.69 18.27 -40.91
CA SER A 140 4.11 17.84 -42.25
C SER A 140 4.21 16.31 -42.38
N PRO A 141 4.05 15.77 -43.61
CA PRO A 141 3.93 14.32 -43.83
C PRO A 141 5.24 13.54 -43.56
N PRO A 142 5.14 12.27 -43.10
CA PRO A 142 6.30 11.46 -42.72
C PRO A 142 6.90 10.68 -43.90
N THR A 143 8.24 10.61 -43.93
CA THR A 143 9.04 9.81 -44.87
C THR A 143 9.07 8.33 -44.46
N THR A 144 8.94 7.45 -45.45
CA THR A 144 8.82 5.98 -45.39
C THR A 144 10.09 5.26 -44.89
N PRO A 145 9.98 4.20 -44.05
CA PRO A 145 11.08 3.27 -43.77
C PRO A 145 10.97 1.93 -44.56
N PRO A 146 12.09 1.18 -44.73
CA PRO A 146 12.16 -0.03 -45.57
C PRO A 146 11.71 -1.32 -44.85
N PRO A 147 11.42 -2.41 -45.61
CA PRO A 147 10.78 -3.61 -45.07
C PRO A 147 11.75 -4.58 -44.37
N ARG A 148 11.24 -5.31 -43.36
CA ARG A 148 11.93 -6.41 -42.66
C ARG A 148 11.19 -7.73 -42.84
N SER A 149 11.99 -8.78 -42.99
CA SER A 149 11.64 -10.16 -43.31
C SER A 149 10.93 -10.93 -42.18
N ALA A 150 10.08 -11.87 -42.58
CA ALA A 150 9.24 -12.72 -41.72
C ALA A 150 9.99 -13.91 -41.10
N SER A 151 9.55 -14.37 -39.92
CA SER A 151 9.97 -15.62 -39.28
C SER A 151 8.76 -16.46 -38.82
N THR A 152 8.95 -17.77 -38.94
CA THR A 152 8.02 -18.92 -38.81
C THR A 152 7.53 -19.20 -37.37
N PRO A 153 6.34 -19.81 -37.15
CA PRO A 153 5.86 -20.15 -35.81
C PRO A 153 6.24 -21.57 -35.35
N LEU A 154 6.45 -21.73 -34.04
CA LEU A 154 6.70 -22.98 -33.31
C LEU A 154 5.41 -23.51 -32.68
N SER A 155 5.23 -24.83 -32.71
CA SER A 155 4.12 -25.58 -32.09
C SER A 155 4.56 -26.20 -30.76
N ILE A 156 3.69 -26.17 -29.74
CA ILE A 156 3.91 -26.79 -28.42
C ILE A 156 2.75 -27.75 -28.14
N ALA A 157 3.06 -29.04 -27.99
CA ALA A 157 2.15 -30.08 -27.55
C ALA A 157 2.01 -30.10 -26.01
N HIS A 158 0.79 -30.30 -25.52
CA HIS A 158 0.46 -30.40 -24.10
C HIS A 158 0.42 -31.86 -23.64
N GLU A 159 1.15 -32.17 -22.57
CA GLU A 159 1.08 -33.43 -21.82
C GLU A 159 0.31 -33.18 -20.50
N LYS A 160 -0.70 -34.00 -20.19
CA LYS A 160 -1.56 -33.82 -19.01
C LYS A 160 -0.98 -34.54 -17.79
N SER A 161 -0.89 -33.84 -16.66
CA SER A 161 -0.46 -34.39 -15.36
C SER A 161 -1.23 -33.77 -14.19
N LYS A 162 -1.56 -34.58 -13.17
CA LYS A 162 -1.88 -34.19 -11.77
C LYS A 162 -3.08 -33.24 -11.49
N ARG A 163 -4.01 -33.07 -12.43
CA ARG A 163 -5.11 -32.07 -12.38
C ARG A 163 -6.18 -32.29 -11.30
N ILE A 164 -6.45 -33.52 -10.89
CA ILE A 164 -7.64 -33.86 -10.08
C ILE A 164 -7.45 -33.55 -8.59
N GLN A 165 -6.24 -33.69 -8.03
CA GLN A 165 -6.00 -33.39 -6.61
C GLN A 165 -5.91 -31.88 -6.33
N ASN A 166 -5.49 -31.07 -7.31
CA ASN A 166 -5.49 -29.62 -7.19
C ASN A 166 -6.91 -29.01 -7.37
N TYR A 167 -7.84 -29.76 -7.97
CA TYR A 167 -9.21 -29.33 -8.25
C TYR A 167 -10.06 -29.23 -6.98
N GLU A 168 -9.95 -30.20 -6.08
CA GLU A 168 -10.75 -30.24 -4.84
C GLU A 168 -10.36 -29.11 -3.86
N ALA A 169 -9.06 -28.79 -3.77
CA ALA A 169 -8.57 -27.66 -2.97
C ALA A 169 -8.97 -26.28 -3.51
N ALA A 170 -9.16 -26.15 -4.83
CA ALA A 170 -9.51 -24.89 -5.48
C ALA A 170 -11.02 -24.54 -5.36
N VAL A 171 -11.89 -25.56 -5.35
CA VAL A 171 -13.35 -25.38 -5.14
C VAL A 171 -13.64 -24.80 -3.76
N GLU A 172 -12.92 -25.27 -2.74
CA GLU A 172 -13.05 -24.80 -1.35
C GLU A 172 -12.58 -23.34 -1.20
N SER A 173 -11.50 -22.96 -1.91
CA SER A 173 -10.97 -21.58 -1.92
C SER A 173 -11.93 -20.56 -2.57
N LYS A 174 -12.69 -20.97 -3.59
CA LYS A 174 -13.62 -20.11 -4.34
C LYS A 174 -14.90 -19.76 -3.56
N LEU A 175 -15.42 -20.70 -2.78
CA LEU A 175 -16.52 -20.44 -1.85
C LEU A 175 -16.10 -19.41 -0.79
N MET A 176 -14.88 -19.54 -0.25
CA MET A 176 -14.34 -18.57 0.70
C MET A 176 -14.20 -17.15 0.13
N PHE A 177 -13.80 -16.97 -1.14
CA PHE A 177 -13.59 -15.63 -1.70
C PHE A 177 -14.90 -14.84 -1.90
N ASN A 178 -15.95 -15.49 -2.40
CA ASN A 178 -17.26 -14.84 -2.57
C ASN A 178 -17.94 -14.52 -1.22
N GLU A 179 -17.74 -15.38 -0.22
CA GLU A 179 -18.16 -15.08 1.15
C GLU A 179 -17.38 -13.89 1.71
N LEU A 180 -16.08 -13.78 1.41
CA LEU A 180 -15.23 -12.68 1.85
C LEU A 180 -15.63 -11.33 1.21
N GLU A 181 -15.96 -11.30 -0.08
CA GLU A 181 -16.41 -10.06 -0.74
C GLU A 181 -17.79 -9.60 -0.25
N LYS A 182 -18.74 -10.54 -0.12
CA LYS A 182 -20.06 -10.25 0.46
C LYS A 182 -19.92 -9.75 1.90
N SER A 183 -19.05 -10.40 2.68
CA SER A 183 -18.69 -9.98 4.03
C SER A 183 -18.12 -8.56 4.03
N ARG A 184 -17.20 -8.23 3.12
CA ARG A 184 -16.58 -6.91 3.04
C ARG A 184 -17.56 -5.79 2.67
N ALA A 185 -18.45 -6.02 1.71
CA ALA A 185 -19.48 -5.04 1.34
C ALA A 185 -20.44 -4.78 2.51
N GLU A 186 -20.82 -5.85 3.22
CA GLU A 186 -21.68 -5.77 4.39
C GLU A 186 -20.98 -5.06 5.57
N ILE A 187 -19.73 -5.41 5.86
CA ILE A 187 -18.89 -4.72 6.85
C ILE A 187 -18.85 -3.23 6.54
N LEU A 188 -18.57 -2.83 5.29
CA LEU A 188 -18.52 -1.41 4.91
C LEU A 188 -19.89 -0.73 5.09
N ARG A 189 -20.98 -1.40 4.73
CA ARG A 189 -22.34 -0.90 4.90
C ARG A 189 -22.67 -0.66 6.38
N LEU A 190 -22.32 -1.61 7.25
CA LEU A 190 -22.51 -1.52 8.69
C LEU A 190 -21.62 -0.43 9.30
N SER A 191 -20.34 -0.35 8.92
CA SER A 191 -19.41 0.69 9.40
C SER A 191 -19.89 2.09 9.04
N ARG A 192 -20.49 2.29 7.85
CA ARG A 192 -21.04 3.59 7.44
C ARG A 192 -22.13 4.12 8.37
N THR A 193 -22.76 3.28 9.20
CA THR A 193 -23.74 3.74 10.19
C THR A 193 -23.12 4.59 11.30
N TYR A 194 -21.81 4.48 11.54
CA TYR A 194 -21.05 5.30 12.50
C TYR A 194 -20.70 6.69 11.95
N LEU A 195 -20.77 6.89 10.63
CA LEU A 195 -20.51 8.19 10.02
C LEU A 195 -21.73 9.11 10.11
N ALA A 196 -21.47 10.40 10.31
CA ALA A 196 -22.47 11.44 10.17
C ALA A 196 -23.08 11.41 8.75
N PRO A 197 -24.35 11.79 8.56
CA PRO A 197 -25.01 11.71 7.26
C PRO A 197 -24.23 12.37 6.11
N SER A 198 -23.55 13.49 6.38
CA SER A 198 -22.70 14.21 5.42
C SER A 198 -21.49 13.42 4.94
N ASP A 199 -21.00 12.45 5.72
CA ASP A 199 -19.78 11.68 5.42
C ASP A 199 -20.07 10.31 4.81
N ARG A 200 -21.31 9.81 4.88
CA ARG A 200 -21.66 8.43 4.45
C ARG A 200 -21.42 8.16 2.97
N GLY A 201 -21.48 9.21 2.14
CA GLY A 201 -21.21 9.15 0.70
C GLY A 201 -19.74 9.29 0.34
N LEU A 202 -18.87 9.65 1.29
CA LEU A 202 -17.45 9.88 1.04
C LEU A 202 -16.68 8.56 0.95
N GLY A 203 -15.63 8.55 0.12
CA GLY A 203 -14.63 7.48 0.16
C GLY A 203 -13.80 7.55 1.44
N ILE A 204 -13.27 6.42 1.92
CA ILE A 204 -12.46 6.35 3.16
C ILE A 204 -11.29 7.35 3.13
N LEU A 205 -10.62 7.49 1.98
CA LEU A 205 -9.50 8.42 1.79
C LEU A 205 -9.92 9.90 1.78
N GLN A 206 -11.21 10.20 1.62
CA GLN A 206 -11.77 11.54 1.64
C GLN A 206 -12.22 11.96 3.04
N LEU A 207 -12.26 11.03 4.00
CA LEU A 207 -12.55 11.34 5.40
C LEU A 207 -11.40 12.20 5.96
N SER A 208 -11.75 13.41 6.38
CA SER A 208 -10.85 14.38 6.98
C SER A 208 -11.40 14.80 8.35
N PRO A 209 -10.55 15.00 9.37
CA PRO A 209 -9.08 14.86 9.39
C PRO A 209 -8.58 13.40 9.35
N PRO A 210 -7.26 13.15 9.25
CA PRO A 210 -6.69 11.78 9.24
C PRO A 210 -7.12 10.90 10.42
N SER A 211 -7.27 11.46 11.62
CA SER A 211 -7.79 10.75 12.81
C SER A 211 -9.17 10.14 12.57
N LYS A 212 -10.05 10.84 11.85
CA LYS A 212 -11.38 10.33 11.45
C LYS A 212 -11.28 9.12 10.55
N ARG A 213 -10.31 9.13 9.62
CA ARG A 213 -10.04 7.98 8.75
C ARG A 213 -9.50 6.79 9.54
N TYR A 214 -8.54 7.01 10.45
CA TYR A 214 -8.01 5.94 11.30
C TYR A 214 -9.11 5.33 12.18
N ALA A 215 -9.95 6.16 12.80
CA ALA A 215 -11.10 5.69 13.58
C ALA A 215 -12.08 4.87 12.72
N PHE A 216 -12.32 5.29 11.48
CA PHE A 216 -13.21 4.55 10.59
C PHE A 216 -12.63 3.18 10.18
N ASN A 217 -11.32 3.11 9.93
CA ASN A 217 -10.65 1.83 9.70
C ASN A 217 -10.68 0.91 10.94
N LEU A 218 -10.53 1.47 12.15
CA LEU A 218 -10.72 0.69 13.38
C LEU A 218 -12.13 0.10 13.46
N VAL A 219 -13.18 0.89 13.17
CA VAL A 219 -14.56 0.41 13.12
C VAL A 219 -14.74 -0.71 12.08
N LEU A 220 -14.12 -0.58 10.89
CA LEU A 220 -14.14 -1.64 9.88
C LEU A 220 -13.56 -2.95 10.42
N SER A 221 -12.40 -2.90 11.08
CA SER A 221 -11.77 -4.08 11.68
C SER A 221 -12.65 -4.70 12.78
N ILE A 222 -13.23 -3.88 13.65
CA ILE A 222 -14.08 -4.35 14.76
C ILE A 222 -15.36 -5.01 14.25
N ILE A 223 -16.03 -4.43 13.26
CA ILE A 223 -17.23 -5.04 12.66
C ILE A 223 -16.86 -6.34 11.94
N ALA A 224 -15.67 -6.42 11.36
CA ALA A 224 -15.12 -7.64 10.80
C ALA A 224 -14.66 -8.68 11.85
N GLY A 225 -14.80 -8.38 13.14
CA GLY A 225 -14.40 -9.28 14.23
C GLY A 225 -12.88 -9.47 14.36
N ARG A 226 -12.09 -8.50 13.90
CA ARG A 226 -10.62 -8.55 13.93
C ARG A 226 -10.01 -7.28 14.52
N THR A 227 -8.77 -7.37 15.00
CA THR A 227 -7.96 -6.19 15.31
C THR A 227 -7.38 -5.58 14.03
N PRO A 228 -7.01 -4.30 14.02
CA PRO A 228 -6.25 -3.74 12.91
C PRO A 228 -4.96 -4.51 12.63
N ASP A 229 -4.55 -4.55 11.37
CA ASP A 229 -3.30 -5.20 10.96
C ASP A 229 -2.10 -4.33 11.37
N ALA A 230 -0.98 -4.94 11.77
CA ALA A 230 0.14 -4.22 12.39
C ALA A 230 0.81 -3.20 11.44
N ASP A 231 0.69 -3.36 10.13
CA ASP A 231 1.20 -2.45 9.11
C ASP A 231 0.35 -1.19 8.91
N THR A 232 -0.81 -1.10 9.57
CA THR A 232 -1.76 0.00 9.39
C THR A 232 -1.52 1.18 10.34
N ASP A 233 -1.92 2.38 9.91
CA ASP A 233 -1.82 3.59 10.73
C ASP A 233 -2.76 3.54 11.94
N GLU A 234 -3.95 2.95 11.81
CA GLU A 234 -4.90 2.78 12.91
C GLU A 234 -4.37 1.85 14.01
N TYR A 235 -3.63 0.79 13.68
CA TYR A 235 -2.95 -0.04 14.69
C TYR A 235 -2.04 0.82 15.57
N TYR A 236 -1.25 1.68 14.93
CA TYR A 236 -0.39 2.61 15.64
C TYR A 236 -1.18 3.66 16.44
N ALA A 237 -2.12 4.34 15.79
CA ALA A 237 -2.83 5.47 16.34
C ALA A 237 -3.61 5.12 17.61
N PHE A 238 -4.18 3.92 17.67
CA PHE A 238 -4.95 3.44 18.82
C PHE A 238 -4.13 2.69 19.87
N GLY A 239 -2.80 2.71 19.75
CA GLY A 239 -1.90 2.28 20.82
C GLY A 239 -1.64 0.79 20.92
N TYR A 240 -2.00 0.00 19.91
CA TYR A 240 -1.70 -1.43 19.89
C TYR A 240 -0.19 -1.77 20.07
N PRO A 241 0.78 -0.99 19.53
CA PRO A 241 2.20 -1.24 19.79
C PRO A 241 2.62 -1.05 21.25
N SER A 242 1.85 -0.29 22.04
CA SER A 242 2.16 -0.06 23.46
C SER A 242 1.74 -1.21 24.37
N VAL A 243 0.93 -2.13 23.84
CA VAL A 243 0.40 -3.29 24.55
C VAL A 243 1.25 -4.52 24.23
N GLN A 244 1.42 -5.41 25.22
CA GLN A 244 2.04 -6.72 25.04
C GLN A 244 1.30 -7.53 23.97
N GLU A 245 2.02 -8.38 23.24
CA GLU A 245 1.46 -9.09 22.08
C GLU A 245 0.26 -9.96 22.46
N GLU A 246 0.32 -10.61 23.61
CA GLU A 246 -0.74 -11.48 24.14
C GLU A 246 -1.98 -10.69 24.57
N LYS A 247 -1.86 -9.38 24.76
CA LYS A 247 -2.92 -8.47 25.21
C LYS A 247 -3.49 -7.60 24.07
N VAL A 248 -2.99 -7.73 22.84
CA VAL A 248 -3.50 -7.00 21.66
C VAL A 248 -5.00 -7.25 21.45
N LEU A 249 -5.43 -8.51 21.59
CA LEU A 249 -6.85 -8.89 21.48
C LEU A 249 -7.70 -8.25 22.58
N HIS A 250 -7.15 -8.09 23.79
CA HIS A 250 -7.83 -7.43 24.90
C HIS A 250 -8.13 -5.96 24.58
N LEU A 251 -7.17 -5.24 24.02
CA LEU A 251 -7.40 -3.86 23.55
C LEU A 251 -8.45 -3.81 22.43
N GLY A 252 -8.42 -4.76 21.49
CA GLY A 252 -9.47 -4.92 20.48
C GLY A 252 -10.86 -5.12 21.09
N GLY A 253 -10.96 -5.98 22.11
CA GLY A 253 -12.18 -6.23 22.87
C GLY A 253 -12.72 -4.98 23.57
N LEU A 254 -11.86 -4.14 24.14
CA LEU A 254 -12.26 -2.87 24.75
C LEU A 254 -12.91 -1.92 23.72
N PHE A 255 -12.28 -1.73 22.56
CA PHE A 255 -12.86 -0.91 21.51
C PHE A 255 -14.16 -1.52 20.96
N GLN A 256 -14.20 -2.84 20.81
CA GLN A 256 -15.41 -3.56 20.37
C GLN A 256 -16.57 -3.36 21.33
N GLU A 257 -16.32 -3.48 22.63
CA GLU A 257 -17.31 -3.29 23.68
C GLU A 257 -17.93 -1.89 23.62
N ILE A 258 -17.08 -0.86 23.53
CA ILE A 258 -17.53 0.53 23.44
C ILE A 258 -18.30 0.79 22.14
N LEU A 259 -17.74 0.37 21.00
CA LEU A 259 -18.27 0.72 19.68
C LEU A 259 -19.52 -0.09 19.31
N LEU A 260 -19.64 -1.35 19.73
CA LEU A 260 -20.78 -2.18 19.37
C LEU A 260 -21.95 -2.05 20.36
N LYS A 261 -21.70 -1.73 21.64
CA LYS A 261 -22.76 -1.60 22.66
C LYS A 261 -23.31 -0.18 22.82
N THR A 262 -22.69 0.83 22.20
CA THR A 262 -23.23 2.19 22.22
C THR A 262 -24.60 2.27 21.52
N THR A 263 -25.50 3.08 22.09
CA THR A 263 -26.80 3.41 21.48
C THR A 263 -26.66 4.45 20.37
N ASP A 264 -25.75 5.42 20.54
CA ASP A 264 -25.48 6.47 19.55
C ASP A 264 -24.12 6.25 18.88
N LYS A 265 -24.15 5.46 17.79
CA LYS A 265 -22.97 5.14 16.99
C LYS A 265 -22.27 6.38 16.44
N VAL A 266 -23.03 7.41 16.04
CA VAL A 266 -22.46 8.61 15.41
C VAL A 266 -21.77 9.47 16.45
N ALA A 267 -22.40 9.68 17.61
CA ALA A 267 -21.80 10.44 18.70
C ALA A 267 -20.57 9.73 19.28
N THR A 268 -20.62 8.42 19.52
CA THR A 268 -19.46 7.66 20.01
C THR A 268 -18.32 7.67 19.01
N PHE A 269 -18.60 7.47 17.72
CA PHE A 269 -17.58 7.57 16.67
C PHE A 269 -16.95 8.97 16.64
N GLN A 270 -17.77 10.02 16.74
CA GLN A 270 -17.29 11.39 16.79
C GLN A 270 -16.38 11.64 17.98
N SER A 271 -16.80 11.20 19.18
CA SER A 271 -16.00 11.29 20.39
C SER A 271 -14.67 10.55 20.26
N LEU A 272 -14.66 9.36 19.65
CA LEU A 272 -13.47 8.54 19.43
C LEU A 272 -12.42 9.27 18.58
N TRP A 273 -12.79 9.73 17.38
CA TRP A 273 -11.80 10.33 16.48
C TRP A 273 -11.35 11.73 16.96
N VAL A 274 -12.24 12.50 17.60
CA VAL A 274 -11.89 13.78 18.22
C VAL A 274 -10.92 13.57 19.38
N SER A 275 -11.15 12.54 20.21
CA SER A 275 -10.25 12.19 21.31
C SER A 275 -8.88 11.74 20.80
N LEU A 276 -8.82 11.01 19.67
CA LEU A 276 -7.57 10.67 19.01
C LEU A 276 -6.82 11.93 18.54
N GLU A 277 -7.50 12.83 17.83
CA GLU A 277 -6.91 14.09 17.33
C GLU A 277 -6.33 14.95 18.48
N GLN A 278 -7.02 14.96 19.62
CA GLN A 278 -6.66 15.78 20.78
C GLN A 278 -5.70 15.09 21.77
N ASN A 279 -5.25 13.86 21.50
CA ASN A 279 -4.48 13.03 22.44
C ASN A 279 -5.18 12.81 23.80
N LYS A 280 -6.50 12.63 23.75
CA LYS A 280 -7.40 12.42 24.90
C LYS A 280 -8.05 11.04 24.91
N LEU A 281 -7.50 10.06 24.19
CA LEU A 281 -8.07 8.70 24.14
C LEU A 281 -8.13 8.02 25.52
N ALA A 282 -7.25 8.35 26.46
CA ALA A 282 -7.39 7.88 27.85
C ALA A 282 -8.72 8.36 28.48
N GLY A 283 -9.05 9.64 28.29
CA GLY A 283 -10.33 10.19 28.73
C GLY A 283 -11.53 9.56 28.02
N PHE A 284 -11.39 9.22 26.73
CA PHE A 284 -12.43 8.47 26.02
C PHE A 284 -12.75 7.13 26.70
N PHE A 285 -11.75 6.40 27.20
CA PHE A 285 -12.01 5.17 27.97
C PHE A 285 -12.70 5.47 29.31
N ASP A 286 -12.28 6.52 30.00
CA ASP A 286 -12.88 6.94 31.28
C ASP A 286 -14.37 7.31 31.12
N ASP A 287 -14.70 8.06 30.06
CA ASP A 287 -16.07 8.46 29.72
C ASP A 287 -16.98 7.26 29.40
N HIS A 288 -16.40 6.10 29.07
CA HIS A 288 -17.12 4.85 28.82
C HIS A 288 -16.95 3.83 29.95
N SER A 289 -16.60 4.28 31.16
CA SER A 289 -16.46 3.45 32.36
C SER A 289 -15.37 2.37 32.28
N TRP A 290 -14.32 2.61 31.47
CA TRP A 290 -13.22 1.66 31.25
C TRP A 290 -11.90 2.07 31.89
N SER A 291 -11.91 2.93 32.91
CA SER A 291 -10.69 3.46 33.56
C SER A 291 -9.71 2.39 34.07
N GLU A 292 -10.21 1.17 34.35
CA GLU A 292 -9.42 -0.01 34.72
C GLU A 292 -8.43 -0.48 33.64
N PHE A 293 -8.56 0.00 32.40
CA PHE A 293 -7.61 -0.29 31.31
C PHE A 293 -6.16 0.01 31.72
N ARG A 294 -5.94 1.00 32.61
CA ARG A 294 -4.61 1.38 33.10
C ARG A 294 -3.91 0.23 33.84
N THR A 295 -4.66 -0.55 34.61
CA THR A 295 -4.16 -1.71 35.34
C THR A 295 -4.00 -2.91 34.40
N GLN A 296 -4.94 -3.09 33.48
CA GLN A 296 -4.97 -4.25 32.59
C GLN A 296 -3.94 -4.15 31.45
N LEU A 297 -3.71 -2.95 30.92
CA LEU A 297 -2.86 -2.60 29.78
C LEU A 297 -1.82 -1.55 30.20
N PRO A 298 -0.84 -1.91 31.06
CA PRO A 298 0.15 -0.98 31.55
C PRO A 298 0.97 -0.41 30.39
N GLY A 299 1.15 0.91 30.36
CA GLY A 299 1.87 1.64 29.32
C GLY A 299 0.98 2.22 28.21
N LEU A 300 -0.28 1.76 28.07
CA LEU A 300 -1.21 2.28 27.06
C LEU A 300 -1.53 3.76 27.30
N GLU A 301 -1.82 4.15 28.54
CA GLU A 301 -2.12 5.56 28.86
C GLU A 301 -0.97 6.49 28.49
N ARG A 302 0.27 6.11 28.85
CA ARG A 302 1.47 6.89 28.51
C ARG A 302 1.63 7.07 27.01
N PHE A 303 1.34 6.02 26.22
CA PHE A 303 1.36 6.12 24.76
C PHE A 303 0.31 7.09 24.23
N LEU A 304 -0.93 6.97 24.73
CA LEU A 304 -2.08 7.75 24.26
C LEU A 304 -2.03 9.23 24.66
N GLN A 305 -1.38 9.56 25.78
CA GLN A 305 -1.19 10.94 26.26
C GLN A 305 -0.08 11.68 25.52
N ASN A 306 0.89 10.96 24.95
CA ASN A 306 2.02 11.57 24.26
C ASN A 306 1.64 11.94 22.82
N PRO A 307 1.69 13.24 22.45
CA PRO A 307 1.48 13.64 21.07
C PRO A 307 2.59 13.10 20.16
N VAL A 308 2.27 12.94 18.87
CA VAL A 308 3.18 12.31 17.89
C VAL A 308 4.62 12.82 17.96
N PRO A 309 4.93 14.14 18.02
CA PRO A 309 6.31 14.61 17.99
C PRO A 309 7.19 14.10 19.15
N VAL A 310 6.60 13.92 20.33
CA VAL A 310 7.33 13.46 21.54
C VAL A 310 7.15 11.96 21.80
N ARG A 311 6.48 11.25 20.89
CA ARG A 311 6.25 9.82 20.99
C ARG A 311 7.53 9.07 20.67
N GLU A 312 7.86 8.10 21.53
CA GLU A 312 9.06 7.28 21.39
C GLU A 312 8.98 6.42 20.11
N SER A 313 10.01 6.46 19.27
CA SER A 313 10.06 5.71 18.01
C SER A 313 10.15 4.19 18.23
N VAL A 314 10.38 3.73 19.48
CA VAL A 314 10.35 2.30 19.82
C VAL A 314 8.98 1.69 19.59
N TYR A 315 7.91 2.47 19.69
CA TYR A 315 6.57 1.98 19.36
C TYR A 315 6.41 1.72 17.86
N ARG A 316 7.09 2.49 17.00
CA ARG A 316 7.17 2.20 15.57
C ARG A 316 7.99 0.94 15.32
N LEU A 317 9.02 0.69 16.12
CA LEU A 317 9.82 -0.53 16.03
C LEU A 317 8.96 -1.74 16.37
N ILE A 318 8.22 -1.68 17.48
CA ILE A 318 7.28 -2.74 17.88
C ILE A 318 6.26 -3.00 16.78
N GLN A 319 5.65 -1.93 16.24
CA GLN A 319 4.74 -2.03 15.10
C GLN A 319 5.39 -2.77 13.93
N PHE A 320 6.58 -2.35 13.51
CA PHE A 320 7.30 -2.92 12.38
C PHE A 320 7.65 -4.39 12.59
N THR A 321 8.11 -4.75 13.79
CA THR A 321 8.45 -6.15 14.15
C THR A 321 7.24 -7.08 14.19
N ARG A 322 6.02 -6.54 14.34
CA ARG A 322 4.76 -7.31 14.31
C ARG A 322 4.11 -7.34 12.92
N SER A 323 4.63 -6.55 11.97
CA SER A 323 4.12 -6.52 10.60
C SER A 323 4.89 -7.47 9.69
N ASP A 324 4.26 -7.87 8.58
CA ASP A 324 4.91 -8.63 7.50
C ASP A 324 5.72 -7.73 6.55
N SER A 325 5.69 -6.41 6.77
CA SER A 325 6.46 -5.46 5.95
C SER A 325 7.96 -5.68 6.13
N THR A 326 8.68 -5.66 5.00
CA THR A 326 10.14 -5.60 4.94
C THR A 326 10.64 -4.18 4.67
N ASP A 327 9.74 -3.20 4.57
CA ASP A 327 10.07 -1.84 4.17
C ASP A 327 10.04 -0.93 5.43
N PRO A 328 11.21 -0.66 6.04
CA PRO A 328 11.28 0.16 7.25
C PRO A 328 10.84 1.61 6.94
N THR A 329 10.16 2.22 7.91
CA THR A 329 9.85 3.66 7.84
C THR A 329 11.08 4.50 8.16
N ALA A 330 11.06 5.79 7.83
CA ALA A 330 12.21 6.68 7.98
C ALA A 330 12.74 6.77 9.43
N TRP A 331 11.86 6.65 10.43
CA TRP A 331 12.24 6.62 11.85
C TRP A 331 13.00 5.34 12.19
N ILE A 332 12.52 4.20 11.69
CA ILE A 332 13.09 2.89 11.96
C ILE A 332 14.46 2.74 11.31
N ASP A 333 14.59 3.24 10.08
CA ASP A 333 15.87 3.35 9.40
C ASP A 333 16.88 4.18 10.19
N ARG A 334 16.47 5.34 10.71
CA ARG A 334 17.33 6.26 11.45
C ARG A 334 17.78 5.68 12.81
N ASP A 335 16.83 5.14 13.56
CA ASP A 335 16.94 4.91 15.00
C ASP A 335 17.45 3.50 15.34
N TYR A 336 17.13 2.51 14.50
CA TYR A 336 17.30 1.10 14.83
C TYR A 336 18.15 0.34 13.80
N GLY A 337 18.98 1.06 13.04
CA GLY A 337 20.01 0.46 12.20
C GLY A 337 19.53 -0.24 10.91
N PHE A 338 18.22 -0.20 10.61
CA PHE A 338 17.66 -0.81 9.41
C PHE A 338 18.21 -0.22 8.10
N HIS A 339 18.72 1.02 8.12
CA HIS A 339 19.42 1.62 6.98
C HIS A 339 20.72 0.87 6.58
N LEU A 340 21.21 -0.05 7.42
CA LEU A 340 22.38 -0.88 7.16
C LEU A 340 22.01 -2.24 6.57
N CYS A 341 20.72 -2.59 6.52
CA CYS A 341 20.24 -3.86 5.98
C CYS A 341 20.29 -3.88 4.45
N ASN A 342 20.94 -4.89 3.89
CA ASN A 342 20.98 -5.21 2.48
C ASN A 342 21.46 -6.68 2.33
N PRO A 343 20.60 -7.70 2.06
CA PRO A 343 19.24 -7.68 1.45
C PRO A 343 18.07 -7.82 2.46
N ARG A 344 16.83 -8.07 1.98
CA ARG A 344 15.60 -8.27 2.79
C ARG A 344 15.76 -9.27 3.95
N ASP A 345 16.58 -10.31 3.76
CA ASP A 345 16.85 -11.28 4.82
C ASP A 345 17.53 -10.65 6.05
N GLU A 346 18.30 -9.56 5.87
CA GLU A 346 18.86 -8.80 6.99
C GLU A 346 17.79 -8.02 7.76
N VAL A 347 16.75 -7.54 7.07
CA VAL A 347 15.61 -6.87 7.72
C VAL A 347 14.88 -7.86 8.63
N GLU A 348 14.58 -9.06 8.15
CA GLU A 348 13.89 -10.06 8.96
C GLU A 348 14.74 -10.53 10.14
N ARG A 349 16.04 -10.78 9.95
CA ARG A 349 16.93 -11.11 11.07
C ARG A 349 17.02 -9.98 12.10
N LEU A 350 17.06 -8.72 11.67
CA LEU A 350 17.09 -7.59 12.59
C LEU A 350 15.74 -7.43 13.31
N LYS A 351 14.61 -7.70 12.65
CA LYS A 351 13.28 -7.80 13.29
C LYS A 351 13.27 -8.88 14.37
N ASP A 352 13.82 -10.06 14.11
CA ASP A 352 13.94 -11.15 15.10
C ASP A 352 14.76 -10.73 16.33
N ILE A 353 15.91 -10.09 16.12
CA ILE A 353 16.75 -9.59 17.20
C ILE A 353 15.96 -8.59 18.07
N TYR A 354 15.25 -7.65 17.44
CA TYR A 354 14.46 -6.68 18.19
C TYR A 354 13.22 -7.28 18.86
N ARG A 355 12.55 -8.27 18.25
CA ARG A 355 11.46 -9.01 18.91
C ARG A 355 11.94 -9.64 20.21
N GLU A 356 13.07 -10.33 20.17
CA GLU A 356 13.64 -10.97 21.36
C GLU A 356 14.12 -9.93 22.40
N LEU A 357 14.78 -8.86 21.95
CA LEU A 357 15.22 -7.79 22.83
C LEU A 357 14.05 -7.13 23.56
N LEU A 358 13.00 -6.75 22.82
CA LEU A 358 11.78 -6.15 23.37
C LEU A 358 11.10 -7.05 24.39
N LYS A 359 11.11 -8.37 24.18
CA LYS A 359 10.57 -9.35 25.14
C LYS A 359 11.35 -9.40 26.45
N ARG A 360 12.69 -9.25 26.41
CA ARG A 360 13.56 -9.37 27.58
C ARG A 360 13.62 -8.13 28.45
N ILE A 361 13.76 -6.97 27.83
CA ILE A 361 14.08 -5.70 28.53
C ILE A 361 12.99 -4.63 28.36
N GLY A 362 12.01 -4.89 27.51
CA GLY A 362 10.87 -4.00 27.29
C GLY A 362 11.20 -2.76 26.44
N PRO A 363 10.16 -2.01 26.03
CA PRO A 363 10.30 -0.89 25.09
C PRO A 363 11.17 0.25 25.62
N ARG A 364 11.05 0.57 26.92
CA ARG A 364 11.72 1.71 27.53
C ARG A 364 13.25 1.58 27.48
N GLN A 365 13.79 0.42 27.84
CA GLN A 365 15.23 0.19 27.84
C GLN A 365 15.79 0.17 26.42
N VAL A 366 15.03 -0.36 25.44
CA VAL A 366 15.39 -0.30 24.02
C VAL A 366 15.41 1.15 23.50
N HIS A 367 14.43 1.98 23.90
CA HIS A 367 14.40 3.40 23.57
C HIS A 367 15.61 4.14 24.18
N GLU A 368 15.91 3.94 25.46
CA GLU A 368 17.06 4.56 26.14
C GLU A 368 18.39 4.16 25.46
N ALA A 369 18.55 2.88 25.11
CA ALA A 369 19.72 2.41 24.37
C ALA A 369 19.81 3.00 22.95
N CYS A 370 18.68 3.20 22.27
CA CYS A 370 18.63 3.88 20.99
C CYS A 370 19.11 5.33 21.12
N VAL A 371 18.55 6.10 22.06
CA VAL A 371 18.93 7.50 22.29
C VAL A 371 20.41 7.60 22.69
N GLY A 372 20.91 6.67 23.52
CA GLY A 372 22.30 6.63 23.95
C GLY A 372 23.30 6.09 22.92
N GLY A 373 22.85 5.57 21.77
CA GLY A 373 23.73 4.92 20.80
C GLY A 373 24.33 3.59 21.29
N GLN A 374 23.67 2.93 22.24
CA GLN A 374 24.13 1.75 22.98
C GLN A 374 23.35 0.47 22.62
N LEU A 375 22.76 0.42 21.43
CA LEU A 375 21.91 -0.72 21.02
C LEU A 375 22.68 -2.05 21.03
N ARG A 376 23.97 -2.03 20.67
CA ARG A 376 24.81 -3.24 20.67
C ARG A 376 25.08 -3.74 22.09
N GLU A 377 25.48 -2.84 22.97
CA GLU A 377 25.75 -3.11 24.39
C GLU A 377 24.47 -3.59 25.09
N CYS A 378 23.33 -3.00 24.74
CA CYS A 378 22.02 -3.36 25.24
C CYS A 378 21.62 -4.79 24.84
N VAL A 379 21.85 -5.17 23.58
CA VAL A 379 21.64 -6.54 23.08
C VAL A 379 22.56 -7.55 23.80
N ASP A 380 23.85 -7.21 23.93
CA ASP A 380 24.83 -8.07 24.61
C ASP A 380 24.47 -8.25 26.10
N ALA A 381 24.06 -7.18 26.79
CA ALA A 381 23.62 -7.21 28.20
C ALA A 381 22.32 -7.99 28.41
N ALA A 382 21.39 -7.93 27.45
CA ALA A 382 20.16 -8.72 27.47
C ALA A 382 20.39 -10.20 27.11
N GLY A 383 21.61 -10.58 26.69
CA GLY A 383 21.96 -11.94 26.29
C GLY A 383 21.24 -12.41 25.01
N VAL A 384 20.87 -11.49 24.12
CA VAL A 384 20.23 -11.81 22.84
C VAL A 384 21.31 -12.22 21.84
N TYR A 385 21.15 -13.40 21.24
CA TYR A 385 22.14 -13.91 20.29
C TYR A 385 22.12 -13.10 18.99
N VAL A 386 23.30 -12.63 18.57
CA VAL A 386 23.50 -11.96 17.28
C VAL A 386 24.72 -12.52 16.58
N ALA A 387 24.52 -13.02 15.37
CA ALA A 387 25.60 -13.53 14.53
C ALA A 387 26.65 -12.43 14.31
N GLY A 388 27.95 -12.80 14.31
CA GLY A 388 29.03 -11.82 14.20
C GLY A 388 28.89 -10.85 13.02
N LYS A 389 28.41 -11.34 11.87
CA LYS A 389 28.14 -10.53 10.67
C LYS A 389 27.01 -9.51 10.83
N ASP A 390 26.03 -9.80 11.68
CA ASP A 390 24.82 -8.98 11.88
C ASP A 390 25.03 -7.95 13.00
N ARG A 391 26.12 -8.05 13.80
CA ARG A 391 26.45 -7.05 14.85
C ARG A 391 26.61 -5.63 14.30
N ARG A 392 26.99 -5.47 13.03
CA ARG A 392 27.07 -4.17 12.37
C ARG A 392 25.70 -3.48 12.27
N LEU A 393 24.61 -4.24 12.24
CA LEU A 393 23.25 -3.73 12.06
C LEU A 393 22.72 -3.01 13.31
N LEU A 394 23.35 -3.19 14.47
CA LEU A 394 22.97 -2.55 15.74
C LEU A 394 23.58 -1.15 15.91
N GLN A 395 24.03 -0.53 14.83
CA GLN A 395 24.53 0.84 14.82
C GLN A 395 23.42 1.79 14.36
N ASN A 396 23.20 2.86 15.12
CA ASN A 396 22.27 3.91 14.74
C ASN A 396 22.94 5.26 14.62
N ARG A 397 22.18 6.25 14.17
CA ARG A 397 22.67 7.62 13.97
C ARG A 397 22.36 8.49 15.19
N HIS A 398 22.65 8.02 16.40
CA HIS A 398 22.30 8.69 17.67
C HIS A 398 22.73 10.15 17.80
N TYR A 399 23.76 10.58 17.07
CA TYR A 399 24.20 11.98 17.02
C TYR A 399 23.21 12.93 16.31
N ILE A 400 22.16 12.40 15.66
CA ILE A 400 21.15 13.19 14.96
C ILE A 400 20.07 13.66 15.96
N SER A 401 19.69 14.93 15.87
CA SER A 401 18.58 15.49 16.66
C SER A 401 17.26 14.76 16.39
N GLY A 402 16.53 14.42 17.45
CA GLY A 402 15.25 13.72 17.39
C GLY A 402 15.34 12.19 17.31
N VAL A 403 16.52 11.59 17.43
CA VAL A 403 16.66 10.13 17.54
C VAL A 403 15.88 9.62 18.74
N GLY A 404 15.19 8.48 18.53
CA GLY A 404 14.35 7.86 19.55
C GLY A 404 12.94 8.45 19.61
N TYR A 405 12.62 9.48 18.81
CA TYR A 405 11.30 10.13 18.79
C TYR A 405 10.76 10.27 17.37
N GLU A 406 9.44 10.34 17.19
CA GLU A 406 8.83 10.49 15.86
C GLU A 406 9.03 11.88 15.24
N GLU A 407 9.53 12.87 15.98
CA GLU A 407 9.97 14.10 15.38
C GLU A 407 11.16 13.86 14.42
N LEU A 408 10.93 14.04 13.12
CA LEU A 408 11.98 13.92 12.11
C LEU A 408 12.96 15.10 12.15
N GLY A 409 12.60 16.22 12.79
CA GLY A 409 13.46 17.39 12.95
C GLY A 409 14.23 17.78 11.68
N SER A 410 15.54 17.96 11.81
CA SER A 410 16.46 18.27 10.69
C SER A 410 16.74 17.06 9.77
N TYR A 411 16.40 15.83 10.16
CA TYR A 411 16.62 14.61 9.36
C TYR A 411 15.79 14.59 8.07
N ALA A 412 14.56 15.12 8.10
CA ALA A 412 13.76 15.29 6.88
C ALA A 412 14.46 16.20 5.84
N LYS A 413 15.28 17.16 6.30
CA LYS A 413 16.05 18.06 5.43
C LYS A 413 17.31 17.40 4.85
N SER A 414 17.91 16.43 5.54
CA SER A 414 19.09 15.71 5.03
C SER A 414 18.72 14.60 4.03
N PHE A 415 17.58 13.92 4.20
CA PHE A 415 17.12 12.92 3.22
C PHE A 415 16.70 13.56 1.89
N THR A 416 16.10 14.76 1.91
CA THR A 416 15.77 15.50 0.67
C THR A 416 17.00 15.98 -0.10
N THR A 417 18.18 16.06 0.53
CA THR A 417 19.42 16.46 -0.16
C THR A 417 20.14 15.28 -0.82
N PHE A 418 20.04 14.05 -0.30
CA PHE A 418 20.65 12.87 -0.92
C PHE A 418 20.00 12.47 -2.26
N TYR A 419 18.69 12.69 -2.43
CA TYR A 419 18.01 12.46 -3.71
C TYR A 419 18.18 13.61 -4.72
N LYS A 420 18.80 14.72 -4.33
CA LYS A 420 19.27 15.77 -5.25
C LYS A 420 20.67 15.44 -5.78
N ARG A 421 20.86 14.26 -6.38
CA ARG A 421 21.98 14.11 -7.33
C ARG A 421 21.72 15.12 -8.44
N LYS A 422 22.52 16.20 -8.50
CA LYS A 422 22.57 17.08 -9.66
C LYS A 422 22.81 16.19 -10.88
N LEU A 423 21.80 16.01 -11.72
CA LEU A 423 21.97 15.46 -13.05
C LEU A 423 23.05 16.32 -13.71
N LYS A 424 24.23 15.74 -13.93
CA LYS A 424 25.23 16.37 -14.79
C LYS A 424 24.54 16.57 -16.14
N ARG A 425 24.31 17.83 -16.50
CA ARG A 425 23.91 18.19 -17.86
C ARG A 425 25.09 17.76 -18.75
N TYR A 426 24.86 16.73 -19.56
CA TYR A 426 25.67 16.45 -20.75
C TYR A 426 25.05 17.17 -21.92
#